data_AF-A0A9D7T1T3-F1
#
_entry.id   AF-A0A9D7T1T3-F1
#
_cell.length_a   1.000
_cell.length_b   1.000
_cell.length_c   1.000
_cell.angle_alpha   90.00
_cell.angle_beta   90.00
_cell.angle_gamma   90.00
#
_symmetry.space_group_name_H-M   'P 1'
#
loop_
_entity.id
_entity.type
_entity.pdbx_description
1 polymer ?
#
loop_
_entity_poly.entity_id
_entity_poly.type
_entity_poly.pdbx_seq_one_letter_code
_entity_poly.pdbx_strand_id
1 'polypeptide(L)'
;MEAKPDQPLSFEDALNQLETIVETMESGDVPLAELLAKFEAGNKLLKVCESRLKDAEMKIELLKKQKDGVAFTAFSAERER
;
A
#
# COMPACT_ATOMS: atom_id res chain seq x y z
N MET A 1 22.11 15.62 10.42
CA MET A 1 20.90 14.77 10.36
C MET A 1 20.18 15.11 9.08
N GLU A 2 20.30 14.26 8.06
CA GLU A 2 19.57 14.46 6.80
C GLU A 2 18.18 13.81 6.95
N ALA A 3 17.15 14.64 7.04
CA ALA A 3 15.77 14.19 6.92
C ALA A 3 15.57 13.70 5.48
N LYS A 4 15.55 12.38 5.28
CA LYS A 4 15.20 11.79 3.98
C LYS A 4 13.75 12.16 3.67
N PRO A 5 13.45 12.62 2.44
CA PRO A 5 12.11 13.03 2.06
C PRO A 5 11.16 11.84 2.21
N ASP A 6 9.95 12.16 2.66
CA ASP A 6 8.73 11.35 2.77
C ASP A 6 8.65 10.21 1.74
N GLN A 7 9.35 9.10 2.02
CA GLN A 7 9.26 7.90 1.19
C GLN A 7 7.98 7.18 1.60
N PRO A 8 7.08 6.89 0.65
CA PRO A 8 5.83 6.23 0.98
C PRO A 8 6.17 4.85 1.56
N LEU A 9 5.55 4.53 2.70
CA LEU A 9 5.82 3.33 3.50
C LEU A 9 5.86 2.07 2.63
N SER A 10 6.85 1.19 2.85
CA SER A 10 6.93 -0.10 2.16
C SER A 10 5.81 -1.03 2.64
N PHE A 11 5.49 -2.07 1.88
CA PHE A 11 4.50 -3.07 2.30
C PHE A 11 4.94 -3.76 3.60
N GLU A 12 6.19 -4.23 3.66
CA GLU A 12 6.74 -4.93 4.83
C GLU A 12 6.73 -4.03 6.07
N ASP A 13 7.12 -2.77 5.94
CA ASP A 13 7.10 -1.83 7.06
C ASP A 13 5.66 -1.52 7.53
N ALA A 14 4.72 -1.40 6.60
CA ALA A 14 3.31 -1.18 6.91
C ALA A 14 2.69 -2.38 7.65
N LEU A 15 3.02 -3.59 7.19
CA LEU A 15 2.55 -4.84 7.78
C LEU A 15 3.12 -5.03 9.19
N ASN A 16 4.43 -4.87 9.37
CA ASN A 16 5.07 -4.97 10.69
C ASN A 16 4.47 -3.99 11.71
N GLN A 17 4.20 -2.75 11.29
CA GLN A 17 3.56 -1.76 12.17
C GLN A 17 2.10 -2.13 12.49
N LEU A 18 1.37 -2.69 11.52
CA LEU A 18 0.00 -3.14 11.72
C LEU A 18 -0.06 -4.30 12.71
N GLU A 19 0.81 -5.29 12.57
CA GLU A 19 0.95 -6.43 13.49
C GLU A 19 1.24 -5.95 14.91
N THR A 20 2.19 -5.03 15.08
CA THR A 20 2.52 -4.43 16.38
C THR A 20 1.30 -3.74 17.01
N ILE A 21 0.50 -3.04 16.21
CA ILE A 21 -0.73 -2.39 16.69
C ILE A 21 -1.75 -3.44 17.14
N VAL A 22 -1.95 -4.50 16.35
CA VAL A 22 -2.87 -5.59 16.68
C VAL A 22 -2.46 -6.28 17.96
N GLU A 23 -1.18 -6.68 18.10
CA GLU A 23 -0.63 -7.27 19.33
C GLU A 23 -0.87 -6.38 20.55
N THR A 24 -0.66 -5.06 20.39
CA THR A 24 -0.92 -4.09 21.46
C THR A 24 -2.41 -4.08 21.84
N MET A 25 -3.32 -4.08 20.87
CA MET A 25 -4.76 -4.08 21.11
C MET A 25 -5.25 -5.40 21.75
N GLU A 26 -4.65 -6.53 21.37
CA GLU A 26 -4.98 -7.86 21.88
C GLU A 26 -4.50 -8.09 23.32
N SER A 27 -3.47 -7.36 23.77
CA SER A 27 -2.97 -7.44 25.15
C SER A 27 -4.01 -7.07 26.21
N GLY A 28 -5.06 -6.30 25.84
CA GLY A 28 -6.17 -5.95 26.72
C GLY A 28 -5.88 -4.83 27.74
N ASP A 29 -4.63 -4.38 27.87
CA ASP A 29 -4.19 -3.35 28.82
C ASP A 29 -4.24 -1.92 28.26
N VAL A 30 -4.87 -1.73 27.09
CA VAL A 30 -4.91 -0.43 26.39
C VAL A 30 -6.16 0.36 26.79
N PRO A 31 -6.01 1.61 27.29
CA PRO A 31 -7.15 2.48 27.59
C PRO A 31 -8.04 2.71 26.36
N LEU A 32 -9.35 2.89 26.56
CA LEU A 32 -10.33 3.08 25.47
C LEU A 32 -9.94 4.20 24.48
N ALA A 33 -9.44 5.33 24.97
CA ALA A 33 -9.00 6.44 24.12
C ALA A 33 -7.81 6.04 23.22
N GLU A 34 -6.88 5.25 23.75
CA GLU A 34 -5.73 4.74 23.00
C GLU A 34 -6.14 3.64 22.02
N LEU A 35 -7.10 2.79 22.38
CA LEU A 35 -7.68 1.78 21.48
C LEU A 35 -8.26 2.42 20.21
N LEU A 36 -8.99 3.54 20.35
CA LEU A 36 -9.53 4.27 19.21
C LEU A 36 -8.42 4.83 18.30
N ALA A 37 -7.38 5.44 18.90
CA ALA A 37 -6.24 5.95 18.15
C ALA A 37 -5.47 4.83 17.42
N LYS A 38 -5.27 3.69 18.09
CA LYS A 38 -4.63 2.50 17.53
C LYS A 38 -5.45 1.90 16.39
N PHE A 39 -6.77 1.82 16.54
CA PHE A 39 -7.67 1.37 15.49
C PHE A 39 -7.63 2.27 14.24
N GLU A 40 -7.64 3.60 14.42
CA GLU A 40 -7.49 4.53 13.29
C GLU A 40 -6.14 4.39 12.59
N ALA A 41 -5.05 4.25 13.36
CA ALA A 41 -3.72 4.04 12.83
C ALA A 41 -3.63 2.70 12.06
N GLY A 42 -4.17 1.62 12.62
CA GLY A 42 -4.26 0.31 11.98
C GLY A 42 -5.02 0.36 10.65
N ASN A 43 -6.16 1.06 10.60
CA ASN A 43 -6.91 1.25 9.35
C ASN A 43 -6.13 2.02 8.27
N LYS A 44 -5.30 2.98 8.66
CA LYS A 44 -4.42 3.69 7.71
C LYS A 44 -3.36 2.75 7.14
N LEU A 45 -2.73 1.94 7.99
CA LEU A 45 -1.73 0.95 7.57
C LEU A 45 -2.35 -0.12 6.68
N LEU A 46 -3.53 -0.62 7.01
CA LEU A 46 -4.27 -1.58 6.19
C LEU A 46 -4.51 -1.05 4.77
N LYS A 47 -4.96 0.21 4.64
CA LYS A 47 -5.12 0.85 3.32
C LYS A 47 -3.82 0.97 2.54
N VAL A 48 -2.70 1.21 3.23
CA VAL A 48 -1.38 1.23 2.59
C VAL A 48 -1.05 -0.17 2.07
N CYS A 49 -1.20 -1.22 2.88
CA CYS A 49 -0.98 -2.60 2.48
C CYS A 49 -1.82 -2.97 1.24
N GLU A 50 -3.13 -2.70 1.27
CA GLU A 50 -4.04 -2.94 0.14
C GLU A 50 -3.60 -2.22 -1.12
N SER A 51 -3.19 -0.95 -1.01
CA SER A 51 -2.70 -0.17 -2.15
C SER A 51 -1.44 -0.80 -2.74
N ARG A 52 -0.49 -1.23 -1.90
CA ARG A 52 0.76 -1.85 -2.38
C ARG A 52 0.51 -3.18 -3.09
N LEU A 53 -0.38 -4.00 -2.55
CA LEU A 53 -0.77 -5.27 -3.17
C LEU A 53 -1.44 -5.03 -4.52
N LYS A 54 -2.36 -4.06 -4.59
CA LYS A 54 -3.03 -3.69 -5.85
C LYS A 54 -2.05 -3.19 -6.92
N ASP A 55 -1.07 -2.37 -6.54
CA ASP A 55 -0.03 -1.89 -7.45
C ASP A 55 0.83 -3.06 -7.97
N ALA A 56 1.17 -4.02 -7.11
CA ALA A 56 1.92 -5.20 -7.48
C ALA A 56 1.13 -6.11 -8.44
N GLU A 57 -0.14 -6.36 -8.16
CA GLU A 57 -1.05 -7.12 -9.03
C GLU A 57 -1.17 -6.46 -10.42
N MET A 58 -1.40 -5.15 -10.47
CA MET A 58 -1.49 -4.41 -11.73
C MET A 58 -0.21 -4.57 -12.56
N LYS A 59 0.96 -4.49 -11.91
CA LYS A 59 2.25 -4.66 -12.57
C LYS A 59 2.44 -6.07 -13.10
N ILE A 60 2.04 -7.10 -12.34
CA ILE A 60 2.06 -8.50 -12.79
C ILE A 60 1.16 -8.69 -14.00
N GLU A 61 -0.06 -8.17 -13.98
CA GLU A 61 -1.01 -8.28 -15.10
C GLU A 61 -0.50 -7.57 -16.35
N LEU A 62 0.15 -6.41 -16.21
CA LEU A 62 0.80 -5.74 -17.34
C LEU A 62 1.93 -6.59 -17.94
N LEU A 63 2.78 -7.18 -17.10
CA LEU A 63 3.89 -8.03 -17.54
C LEU A 63 3.40 -9.30 -18.25
N LYS A 64 2.30 -9.91 -17.78
CA LYS A 64 1.65 -11.04 -18.47
C LYS A 64 1.17 -10.64 -19.86
N LYS A 65 0.42 -9.53 -19.98
CA LYS A 65 -0.09 -9.03 -21.27
C LYS A 65 1.03 -8.70 -22.27
N GLN A 66 2.15 -8.16 -21.79
CA GLN A 66 3.33 -7.90 -22.61
C GLN A 66 3.98 -9.21 -23.11
N LYS A 67 4.04 -10.25 -22.26
CA LYS A 67 4.58 -11.56 -22.61
C LYS A 67 3.71 -12.30 -23.64
N ASP A 68 2.40 -12.09 -23.61
CA ASP A 68 1.43 -12.67 -24.56
C ASP A 68 1.30 -11.87 -25.87
N GLY A 69 2.22 -10.93 -26.14
CA GLY A 69 2.35 -10.24 -27.44
C GLY A 69 1.38 -9.07 -27.66
N VAL A 70 0.56 -8.70 -26.68
CA VAL A 70 -0.24 -7.46 -26.74
C VAL A 70 0.62 -6.32 -26.21
N ALA A 71 1.51 -5.81 -27.06
CA ALA A 71 2.25 -4.60 -26.79
C ALA A 71 1.26 -3.44 -26.64
N PHE A 72 1.27 -2.78 -25.49
CA PHE A 72 0.53 -1.53 -25.28
C PHE A 72 1.12 -0.47 -26.20
N THR A 73 0.48 -0.26 -27.36
CA THR A 73 0.64 0.98 -28.09
C THR A 73 -0.10 2.04 -27.28
N ALA A 74 0.64 2.95 -26.67
CA ALA A 74 0.04 4.17 -26.14
C ALA A 74 -0.72 4.80 -27.31
N PHE A 75 -2.05 4.88 -27.20
CA PHE A 75 -2.89 5.50 -28.21
C PHE A 75 -2.45 6.96 -28.31
N SER A 76 -1.61 7.22 -29.30
CA SER A 76 -1.18 8.56 -29.67
C SER A 76 -2.35 9.12 -30.46
N ALA A 77 -3.23 9.85 -29.79
CA ALA A 77 -4.25 10.67 -30.43
C ALA A 77 -3.58 11.84 -31.16
N GLU A 78 -2.67 11.55 -32.11
CA GLU A 78 -2.25 12.51 -33.10
C GLU A 78 -3.37 12.58 -34.15
N ARG A 79 -4.44 13.26 -33.74
CA ARG A 79 -5.09 14.32 -34.52
C ARG A 79 -5.02 14.10 -36.04
N GLU A 80 -5.81 13.16 -36.57
CA GLU A 80 -6.22 13.25 -37.97
C GLU A 80 -7.08 14.52 -38.11
N ARG A 81 -6.47 15.52 -38.74
CA ARG A 81 -7.19 16.66 -39.33
C ARG A 81 -7.99 16.20 -40.55
#